data_AF-A0A4U0YZR2-F1
#
_entry.id   AF-A0A4U0YZR2-F1
#
_cell.length_a   1.000
_cell.length_b   1.000
_cell.length_c   1.000
_cell.angle_alpha   90.00
_cell.angle_beta   90.00
_cell.angle_gamma   90.00
#
_symmetry.space_group_name_H-M   'P 1'
#
loop_
_entity.id
_entity.type
_entity.pdbx_description
1 polymer ?
#
loop_
_entity_poly.entity_id
_entity_poly.type
_entity_poly.pdbx_seq_one_letter_code
_entity_poly.pdbx_strand_id
1 'polypeptide(L)'
;MSRNRATLIGFSAILLWSLLALFTIGSAPVPPLLLNALCFGIGGTLGLVWVLAGGGLARLKGVGWKVYAFGTAGLFGYHFLYFTAFRLAPTAETGLIAYLWPLFIVLFSGLLPGERLTWRHVLGALTAFAG
;
A
#
# COMPACT_ATOMS: atom_id res chain seq x y z
N MET A 1 -9.35 9.43 17.84
CA MET A 1 -10.02 8.33 17.10
C MET A 1 -9.78 7.04 17.88
N SER A 2 -10.77 6.15 18.03
CA SER A 2 -10.55 4.88 18.74
C SER A 2 -9.76 3.90 17.87
N ARG A 3 -8.95 3.02 18.49
CA ARG A 3 -8.14 2.00 17.79
C ARG A 3 -8.99 1.15 16.84
N ASN A 4 -10.15 0.70 17.30
CA ASN A 4 -11.08 -0.12 16.50
C ASN A 4 -11.58 0.59 15.25
N ARG A 5 -11.88 1.90 15.34
CA ARG A 5 -12.32 2.69 14.18
C ARG A 5 -11.18 2.87 13.17
N ALA A 6 -9.94 3.03 13.64
CA ALA A 6 -8.76 3.09 12.77
C ALA A 6 -8.55 1.77 12.03
N THR A 7 -8.66 0.64 12.73
CA THR A 7 -8.56 -0.69 12.11
C THR A 7 -9.65 -0.92 11.07
N LEU A 8 -10.89 -0.52 11.34
CA LEU A 8 -12.00 -0.69 10.40
C LEU A 8 -11.81 0.15 9.12
N ILE A 9 -11.29 1.37 9.25
CA ILE A 9 -10.93 2.21 8.10
C ILE A 9 -9.73 1.60 7.35
N GLY A 10 -8.73 1.06 8.06
CA GLY A 10 -7.62 0.36 7.42
C GLY A 10 -8.08 -0.89 6.65
N PHE A 11 -9.05 -1.63 7.18
CA PHE A 11 -9.62 -2.81 6.53
C PHE A 11 -10.33 -2.47 5.22
N SER A 12 -10.95 -1.29 5.10
CA SER A 12 -11.56 -0.88 3.84
C SER A 12 -10.55 -0.74 2.70
N ALA A 13 -9.29 -0.40 3.00
CA ALA A 13 -8.23 -0.38 1.98
C ALA A 13 -7.98 -1.78 1.39
N ILE A 14 -8.04 -2.84 2.21
CA ILE A 14 -7.88 -4.22 1.75
C ILE A 14 -9.06 -4.61 0.83
N LEU A 15 -10.29 -4.22 1.19
CA LEU A 15 -11.47 -4.45 0.35
C LEU A 15 -11.38 -3.71 -0.99
N LEU A 16 -10.83 -2.50 -1.00
CA LEU A 16 -10.60 -1.77 -2.26
C LEU A 16 -9.52 -2.46 -3.11
N TRP A 17 -8.47 -3.00 -2.50
CA TRP A 17 -7.42 -3.73 -3.21
C TRP A 17 -7.88 -5.08 -3.77
N SER A 18 -8.85 -5.76 -3.17
CA SER A 18 -9.37 -7.02 -3.73
C SER A 18 -10.08 -6.81 -5.08
N LEU A 19 -10.60 -5.60 -5.34
CA LEU A 19 -11.20 -5.22 -6.62
C LEU A 19 -10.16 -4.83 -7.68
N LEU A 20 -8.88 -4.68 -7.30
CA LEU A 20 -7.84 -4.18 -8.20
C LEU A 20 -7.62 -5.12 -9.39
N ALA A 21 -7.61 -6.44 -9.16
CA ALA A 21 -7.42 -7.42 -10.22
C ALA A 21 -8.53 -7.32 -11.29
N LEU A 22 -9.78 -7.18 -10.86
CA LEU A 22 -10.94 -7.02 -11.74
C LEU A 22 -10.80 -5.78 -12.63
N PHE A 23 -10.46 -4.62 -12.05
CA PHE A 23 -10.28 -3.38 -12.81
C PHE A 23 -8.99 -3.35 -13.64
N THR A 24 -7.94 -4.06 -13.21
CA THR A 24 -6.69 -4.18 -13.97
C THR A 24 -6.91 -4.97 -15.25
N ILE A 25 -7.65 -6.07 -15.20
CA ILE A 25 -8.02 -6.84 -16.41
C ILE A 25 -8.93 -6.00 -17.32
N GLY A 26 -9.90 -5.28 -16.75
CA GLY A 26 -10.82 -4.44 -17.50
C GLY A 26 -10.21 -3.17 -18.12
N SER A 27 -8.99 -2.78 -17.72
CA SER A 27 -8.31 -1.57 -18.24
C SER A 27 -7.31 -1.87 -19.36
N ALA A 28 -7.23 -3.12 -19.83
CA ALA A 28 -6.47 -3.44 -21.04
C ALA A 28 -7.02 -2.65 -22.25
N PRO A 29 -6.16 -2.04 -23.10
CA PRO A 29 -4.72 -2.25 -23.24
C PRO A 29 -3.83 -1.17 -22.56
N VAL A 30 -4.32 -0.42 -21.57
CA VAL A 30 -3.56 0.69 -20.96
C VAL A 30 -2.25 0.18 -20.33
N PRO A 31 -1.08 0.77 -20.65
CA PRO A 31 0.20 0.37 -20.05
C PRO A 31 0.20 0.54 -18.52
N PRO A 32 0.77 -0.41 -17.74
CA PRO A 32 0.67 -0.40 -16.27
C PRO A 32 1.24 0.85 -15.59
N LEU A 33 2.38 1.37 -16.05
CA LEU A 33 2.96 2.59 -15.48
C LEU A 33 2.11 3.84 -15.78
N LEU A 34 1.47 3.89 -16.94
CA LEU A 34 0.54 4.97 -17.29
C LEU A 34 -0.71 4.90 -16.42
N LEU A 35 -1.29 3.71 -16.28
CA LEU A 35 -2.43 3.49 -15.38
C LEU A 35 -2.09 3.93 -13.95
N ASN A 36 -0.89 3.57 -13.48
CA ASN A 36 -0.42 3.96 -12.15
C ASN A 36 -0.27 5.48 -12.03
N ALA A 37 0.32 6.15 -13.02
CA ALA A 37 0.44 7.60 -13.04
C ALA A 37 -0.93 8.31 -12.99
N LEU A 38 -1.92 7.82 -13.73
CA LEU A 38 -3.28 8.36 -13.72
C LEU A 38 -3.96 8.13 -12.36
N CYS A 39 -3.94 6.91 -11.83
CA CYS A 39 -4.55 6.57 -10.54
C CYS A 39 -3.93 7.35 -9.38
N PHE A 40 -2.60 7.42 -9.30
CA PHE A 40 -1.90 8.22 -8.28
C PHE A 40 -2.10 9.71 -8.48
N GLY A 41 -2.19 10.19 -9.72
CA GLY A 41 -2.53 11.58 -10.02
C GLY A 41 -3.90 11.95 -9.50
N ILE A 42 -4.93 11.13 -9.79
CA ILE A 42 -6.30 11.34 -9.30
C ILE A 42 -6.34 11.26 -7.77
N GLY A 43 -5.81 10.19 -7.18
CA GLY A 43 -5.81 9.99 -5.73
C GLY A 43 -5.07 11.08 -4.97
N GLY A 44 -3.90 11.50 -5.47
CA GLY A 44 -3.11 12.59 -4.92
C GLY A 44 -3.82 13.93 -5.02
N THR A 45 -4.46 14.22 -6.15
CA THR A 45 -5.22 15.47 -6.35
C THR A 45 -6.44 15.53 -5.46
N LEU A 46 -7.20 14.43 -5.34
CA LEU A 46 -8.32 14.33 -4.40
C LEU A 46 -7.88 14.52 -2.95
N GLY A 47 -6.76 13.89 -2.56
CA GLY A 47 -6.16 14.09 -1.24
C GLY A 47 -5.76 15.54 -0.99
N LEU A 48 -5.18 16.20 -2.00
CA LEU A 48 -4.80 17.62 -1.91
C LEU A 48 -6.03 18.54 -1.78
N VAL A 49 -7.07 18.31 -2.59
CA VAL A 49 -8.34 19.04 -2.51
C VAL A 49 -8.98 18.86 -1.14
N TRP A 50 -8.97 17.64 -0.59
CA TRP A 50 -9.48 17.36 0.75
C TRP A 50 -8.71 18.14 1.83
N VAL A 51 -7.37 18.17 1.76
CA VAL A 51 -6.54 18.91 2.71
C VAL A 51 -6.76 20.42 2.58
N LEU A 52 -6.89 20.93 1.36
CA LEU A 52 -7.19 22.35 1.08
C LEU A 52 -8.56 22.73 1.66
N ALA A 53 -9.60 21.97 1.36
CA ALA A 53 -10.96 22.21 1.83
C ALA A 53 -11.08 22.10 3.36
N GLY A 54 -10.30 21.22 3.99
CA GLY A 54 -10.23 21.05 5.44
C GLY A 54 -9.33 22.05 6.17
N GLY A 55 -8.76 23.05 5.49
CA GLY A 55 -7.84 24.04 6.10
C GLY A 55 -6.52 23.46 6.60
N GLY A 56 -6.16 22.25 6.17
CA GLY A 56 -5.00 21.50 6.65
C GLY A 56 -3.66 21.93 6.04
N LEU A 57 -3.65 22.92 5.14
CA LEU A 57 -2.45 23.33 4.39
C LEU A 57 -1.30 23.79 5.30
N ALA A 58 -1.63 24.44 6.42
CA ALA A 58 -0.65 24.85 7.41
C ALA A 58 0.08 23.64 8.05
N ARG A 59 -0.58 22.48 8.15
CA ARG A 59 0.03 21.25 8.67
C ARG A 59 1.05 20.67 7.71
N LEU A 60 0.85 20.83 6.40
CA LEU A 60 1.80 20.37 5.38
C LEU A 60 3.11 21.15 5.41
N LYS A 61 3.08 22.45 5.77
CA LYS A 61 4.29 23.27 5.89
C LYS A 61 5.28 22.76 6.94
N GLY A 62 4.79 22.07 7.96
CA GLY A 62 5.63 21.45 9.00
C GLY A 62 6.18 20.08 8.63
N VAL A 63 5.76 19.49 7.51
CA VAL A 63 6.22 18.18 7.07
C VAL A 63 7.58 18.33 6.38
N GLY A 64 8.61 17.75 6.98
CA GLY A 64 9.96 17.78 6.41
C GLY A 64 10.03 17.00 5.08
N TRP A 65 10.90 17.47 4.17
CA TRP A 65 11.13 16.85 2.85
C TRP A 65 11.44 15.35 2.93
N LYS A 66 12.05 14.89 4.03
CA LYS A 66 12.36 13.47 4.29
C LYS A 66 11.12 12.58 4.28
N VAL A 67 9.98 13.08 4.78
CA VAL A 67 8.71 12.32 4.80
C VAL A 67 8.18 12.13 3.40
N TYR A 68 8.24 13.19 2.57
CA TYR A 68 7.89 13.12 1.16
C TYR A 68 8.82 12.15 0.40
N ALA A 69 10.14 12.28 0.60
CA ALA A 69 11.11 11.39 -0.02
C ALA A 69 10.88 9.92 0.36
N PHE A 70 10.62 9.64 1.65
CA PHE A 70 10.31 8.29 2.12
C PHE A 70 9.02 7.74 1.52
N GLY A 71 7.94 8.53 1.53
CA GLY A 71 6.66 8.14 0.94
C GLY A 71 6.75 7.90 -0.58
N THR A 72 7.44 8.79 -1.30
CA THR A 72 7.69 8.65 -2.73
C THR A 72 8.55 7.43 -3.01
N ALA A 73 9.66 7.23 -2.30
CA ALA A 73 10.53 6.06 -2.49
C ALA A 73 9.79 4.75 -2.20
N GLY A 74 8.96 4.70 -1.16
CA GLY A 74 8.17 3.51 -0.83
C GLY A 74 7.11 3.21 -1.89
N LEU A 75 6.28 4.19 -2.24
CA LEU A 75 5.18 3.99 -3.19
C LEU A 75 5.70 3.76 -4.61
N PHE A 76 6.55 4.65 -5.12
CA PHE A 76 7.09 4.52 -6.48
C PHE A 76 8.05 3.32 -6.57
N GLY A 77 8.95 3.16 -5.60
CA GLY A 77 9.93 2.07 -5.59
C GLY A 77 9.27 0.70 -5.61
N TYR A 78 8.23 0.48 -4.80
CA TYR A 78 7.45 -0.76 -4.84
C TYR A 78 6.88 -1.02 -6.24
N HIS A 79 6.19 -0.05 -6.85
CA HIS A 79 5.56 -0.26 -8.16
C HIS A 79 6.59 -0.45 -9.26
N PHE A 80 7.69 0.30 -9.23
CA PHE A 80 8.78 0.16 -10.19
C PHE A 80 9.40 -1.24 -10.14
N LEU A 81 9.76 -1.72 -8.94
CA LEU A 81 10.31 -3.06 -8.76
C LEU A 81 9.29 -4.15 -9.10
N TYR A 82 8.03 -3.97 -8.71
CA TYR A 82 6.93 -4.89 -9.01
C TYR A 82 6.77 -5.08 -10.52
N PHE A 83 6.56 -4.00 -11.28
CA PHE A 83 6.40 -4.10 -12.73
C PHE A 83 7.67 -4.59 -13.44
N THR A 84 8.84 -4.31 -12.89
CA THR A 84 10.11 -4.85 -13.42
C THR A 84 10.19 -6.36 -13.20
N ALA A 85 9.85 -6.85 -12.01
CA ALA A 85 9.86 -8.29 -11.70
C ALA A 85 8.91 -9.07 -12.63
N PHE A 86 7.70 -8.55 -12.88
CA PHE A 86 6.74 -9.16 -13.81
C PHE A 86 7.21 -9.21 -15.26
N ARG A 87 8.23 -8.44 -15.64
CA ARG A 87 8.87 -8.51 -16.97
C ARG A 87 10.04 -9.49 -17.02
N LEU A 88 10.63 -9.83 -15.88
CA LEU A 88 11.85 -10.65 -15.77
C LEU A 88 11.55 -12.11 -15.43
N ALA A 89 10.42 -12.39 -14.78
CA ALA A 89 10.06 -13.71 -14.28
C ALA A 89 8.60 -14.06 -14.63
N PRO A 90 8.22 -15.34 -14.56
CA PRO A 90 6.85 -15.72 -14.86
C PRO A 90 5.87 -15.16 -13.81
N THR A 91 4.64 -14.90 -14.27
CA THR A 91 3.67 -14.05 -13.58
C THR A 91 3.17 -14.66 -12.27
N ALA A 92 3.02 -15.99 -12.23
CA ALA A 92 2.53 -16.71 -11.06
C ALA A 92 3.52 -16.65 -9.90
N GLU A 93 4.79 -17.00 -10.13
CA GLU A 93 5.84 -16.99 -9.12
C GLU A 93 6.12 -15.57 -8.64
N THR A 94 6.16 -14.60 -9.56
CA THR A 94 6.36 -13.18 -9.21
C THR A 94 5.24 -12.67 -8.32
N GLY A 95 3.99 -13.01 -8.64
CA GLY A 95 2.83 -12.67 -7.82
C GLY A 95 2.90 -13.28 -6.42
N LEU A 96 3.23 -14.57 -6.32
CA LEU A 96 3.36 -15.27 -5.04
C LEU A 96 4.44 -14.67 -4.15
N ILE A 97 5.61 -14.35 -4.72
CA ILE A 97 6.69 -13.68 -3.98
C ILE A 97 6.24 -12.28 -3.52
N ALA A 98 5.57 -11.52 -4.40
CA ALA A 98 5.06 -10.20 -4.04
C ALA A 98 4.03 -10.28 -2.90
N TYR A 99 3.22 -11.34 -2.83
CA TYR A 99 2.23 -11.58 -1.77
C TYR A 99 2.82 -11.87 -0.37
N LEU A 100 4.15 -11.89 -0.21
CA LEU A 100 4.80 -11.94 1.10
C LEU A 100 4.65 -10.65 1.92
N TRP A 101 4.20 -9.55 1.31
CA TRP A 101 4.08 -8.25 1.98
C TRP A 101 3.25 -8.26 3.29
N PRO A 102 2.12 -8.99 3.44
CA PRO A 102 1.37 -9.01 4.69
C PRO A 102 2.14 -9.68 5.82
N LEU A 103 2.86 -10.77 5.49
CA LEU A 103 3.74 -11.46 6.43
C LEU A 103 4.84 -10.52 6.92
N PHE A 104 5.50 -9.80 5.99
CA PHE A 104 6.52 -8.81 6.36
C PHE A 104 5.96 -7.65 7.19
N ILE A 105 4.75 -7.15 6.90
CA ILE A 105 4.11 -6.14 7.75
C ILE A 105 3.93 -6.65 9.17
N VAL A 106 3.47 -7.89 9.35
CA VAL A 106 3.32 -8.46 10.70
C VAL A 106 4.68 -8.60 11.37
N LEU A 107 5.68 -9.20 10.73
CA LEU A 107 7.01 -9.38 11.31
C LEU A 107 7.68 -8.04 11.67
N PHE A 108 7.64 -7.05 10.77
CA PHE A 108 8.22 -5.73 11.00
C PHE A 108 7.43 -4.88 11.99
N SER A 109 6.14 -5.15 12.20
CA SER A 109 5.35 -4.46 13.24
C SER A 109 5.90 -4.72 14.64
N GLY A 110 6.52 -5.89 14.87
CA GLY A 110 7.19 -6.21 16.14
C GLY A 110 8.47 -5.40 16.38
N LEU A 111 9.03 -4.75 15.35
CA LEU A 111 10.21 -3.89 15.47
C LEU A 111 9.85 -2.44 15.81
N LEU A 112 8.55 -2.10 15.83
CA LEU A 112 8.09 -0.75 16.15
C LEU A 112 8.21 -0.47 17.67
N PRO A 113 8.66 0.73 18.07
CA PRO A 113 8.77 1.09 19.48
C PRO A 113 7.43 0.94 20.21
N GLY A 114 7.40 0.12 21.26
CA GLY A 114 6.23 -0.06 22.12
C GLY A 114 5.20 -1.11 21.64
N GLU A 115 5.39 -1.71 20.47
CA GLU A 115 4.56 -2.81 20.00
C GLU A 115 5.16 -4.16 20.40
N ARG A 116 4.31 -5.15 20.68
CA ARG A 116 4.73 -6.51 21.01
C ARG A 116 4.08 -7.48 20.05
N LEU A 117 4.90 -8.27 19.36
CA LEU A 117 4.40 -9.32 18.49
C LEU A 117 3.83 -10.45 19.36
N THR A 118 2.52 -10.68 19.26
CA THR A 118 1.89 -11.80 19.95
C THR A 118 1.91 -13.05 19.09
N TRP A 119 1.93 -14.23 19.72
CA TRP A 119 1.83 -15.52 19.02
C TRP A 119 0.60 -15.60 18.09
N ARG A 120 -0.50 -14.93 18.45
CA ARG A 120 -1.72 -14.87 17.62
C ARG A 120 -1.49 -14.13 16.29
N HIS A 121 -0.66 -13.08 16.29
CA HIS A 121 -0.30 -12.37 15.06
C HIS A 121 0.55 -13.26 14.14
N VAL A 122 1.51 -14.00 14.72
CA VAL A 122 2.36 -14.93 13.98
C VAL A 122 1.53 -16.06 13.37
N LEU A 123 0.65 -16.68 14.15
CA LEU A 123 -0.27 -17.71 13.65
C LEU A 123 -1.14 -17.19 12.50
N GLY A 124 -1.75 -16.02 12.66
CA GLY A 124 -2.57 -15.42 11.60
C GLY A 124 -1.78 -15.17 10.31
N ALA A 125 -0.54 -14.68 10.44
CA ALA A 125 0.34 -14.45 9.30
C ALA A 125 0.76 -15.76 8.61
N LEU A 126 1.05 -16.82 9.38
CA LEU A 126 1.39 -18.14 8.82
C LEU A 126 0.20 -18.80 8.15
N THR A 127 -1.00 -18.71 8.73
CA THR A 127 -2.23 -19.20 8.09
C THR A 127 -2.52 -18.45 6.80
N ALA A 128 -2.34 -17.13 6.79
CA ALA A 128 -2.50 -16.32 5.58
C ALA A 128 -1.42 -16.57 4.52
N PHE A 129 -0.21 -16.98 4.93
CA PHE A 129 0.87 -17.36 4.02
C PHE A 129 0.67 -18.75 3.41
N ALA A 130 0.03 -19.67 4.14
CA ALA A 130 -0.20 -21.04 3.69
C ALA A 130 -1.41 -21.20 2.75
N GLY A 131 -2.34 -20.24 2.75
CA GLY A 131 -3.52 -20.22 1.88
C GLY A 131 -3.29 -19.44 0.60
#